data_AF-A0A329R8M7-F1
#
_entry.id   AF-A0A329R8M7-F1
#
_cell.length_a   1.000
_cell.length_b   1.000
_cell.length_c   1.000
_cell.angle_alpha   90.00
_cell.angle_beta   90.00
_cell.angle_gamma   90.00
#
_symmetry.space_group_name_H-M   'P 1'
#
loop_
_entity.id
_entity.type
_entity.pdbx_description
1 polymer ?
#
loop_
_entity_poly.entity_id
_entity_poly.type
_entity_poly.pdbx_seq_one_letter_code
_entity_poly.pdbx_strand_id
1 'polypeptide(L)'
;SKATKAKCVEKKVGMCVIPGGLTPYLQAGDIGICSSFKVKLSEFINTWKLSDDVQYTRGGNPCPPSVERVASWVQSAWEALPDSVVSKSVAAAGFSSDETQWHIARHDVYGELFRVKWADRERERVDDTAVEQSFLDALDEFTIAEAA
;
A
#
# COMPACT_ATOMS: atom_id res chain seq x y z
N SER A 1 -2.85 1.15 -18.82
CA SER A 1 -3.31 1.63 -20.14
C SER A 1 -4.79 2.03 -20.07
N LYS A 2 -5.38 2.60 -21.14
CA LYS A 2 -6.84 2.89 -21.21
C LYS A 2 -7.68 1.64 -20.90
N ALA A 3 -7.28 0.49 -21.45
CA ALA A 3 -7.93 -0.79 -21.21
C ALA A 3 -7.86 -1.24 -19.74
N THR A 4 -6.72 -1.06 -19.07
CA THR A 4 -6.58 -1.36 -17.64
C THR A 4 -7.54 -0.53 -16.78
N LYS A 5 -7.59 0.79 -17.03
CA LYS A 5 -8.45 1.71 -16.28
C LYS A 5 -9.93 1.35 -16.47
N ALA A 6 -10.35 1.02 -17.69
CA ALA A 6 -11.71 0.56 -17.97
C ALA A 6 -12.09 -0.70 -17.18
N LYS A 7 -11.18 -1.69 -17.12
CA LYS A 7 -11.39 -2.91 -16.31
C LYS A 7 -11.47 -2.62 -14.81
N CYS A 8 -10.69 -1.68 -14.29
CA CYS A 8 -10.79 -1.28 -12.88
C CYS A 8 -12.16 -0.66 -12.58
N VAL A 9 -12.67 0.21 -13.46
CA VAL A 9 -14.01 0.79 -13.35
C VAL A 9 -15.10 -0.30 -13.38
N GLU A 10 -15.02 -1.23 -14.34
CA GLU A 10 -15.93 -2.37 -14.46
C GLU A 10 -15.98 -3.20 -13.16
N LYS A 11 -14.81 -3.44 -12.55
CA LYS A 11 -14.66 -4.20 -11.30
C LYS A 11 -14.88 -3.38 -10.03
N LYS A 12 -15.27 -2.10 -10.13
CA LYS A 12 -15.43 -1.18 -8.99
C LYS A 12 -14.17 -1.07 -8.11
N VAL A 13 -12.99 -1.18 -8.73
CA VAL A 13 -11.71 -1.02 -8.05
C VAL A 13 -11.31 0.46 -8.09
N GLY A 14 -11.25 1.08 -6.92
CA GLY A 14 -10.72 2.43 -6.76
C GLY A 14 -9.26 2.51 -7.23
N MET A 15 -8.93 3.57 -7.97
CA MET A 15 -7.57 3.80 -8.45
C MET A 15 -7.00 5.05 -7.78
N CYS A 16 -5.77 4.95 -7.30
CA CYS A 16 -5.00 6.07 -6.76
C CYS A 16 -3.75 6.30 -7.60
N VAL A 17 -3.34 7.56 -7.74
CA VAL A 17 -2.07 7.93 -8.39
C VAL A 17 -1.01 8.07 -7.30
N ILE A 18 0.09 7.32 -7.43
CA ILE A 18 1.27 7.48 -6.59
C ILE A 18 2.28 8.33 -7.36
N PRO A 19 2.67 9.51 -6.84
CA PRO A 19 3.71 10.32 -7.46
C PRO A 19 5.04 9.57 -7.56
N GLY A 20 5.82 9.91 -8.60
CA GLY A 20 7.16 9.35 -8.77
C GLY A 20 8.03 9.60 -7.52
N GLY A 21 8.76 8.59 -7.09
CA GLY A 21 9.60 8.65 -5.88
C GLY A 21 8.86 8.44 -4.56
N LEU A 22 7.52 8.32 -4.56
CA LEU A 22 6.75 8.11 -3.33
C LEU A 22 6.31 6.67 -3.07
N THR A 23 6.62 5.73 -3.96
CA THR A 23 6.28 4.31 -3.76
C THR A 23 6.81 3.73 -2.44
N PRO A 24 8.02 4.05 -1.96
CA PRO A 24 8.51 3.51 -0.68
C PRO A 24 7.74 3.99 0.55
N TYR A 25 6.91 5.03 0.43
CA TYR A 25 6.19 5.64 1.55
C TYR A 25 4.67 5.47 1.48
N LEU A 26 4.14 5.23 0.27
CA LEU A 26 2.70 5.18 0.03
C LEU A 26 2.22 3.81 -0.45
N GLN A 27 3.14 2.90 -0.82
CA GLN A 27 2.77 1.60 -1.37
C GLN A 27 3.18 0.48 -0.40
N ALA A 28 2.19 -0.20 0.19
CA ALA A 28 2.41 -1.30 1.14
C ALA A 28 3.37 -2.38 0.61
N GLY A 29 3.31 -2.61 -0.71
CA GLY A 29 4.25 -3.46 -1.43
C GLY A 29 5.71 -3.10 -1.14
N ASP A 30 6.09 -1.86 -1.42
CA ASP A 30 7.48 -1.40 -1.27
C ASP A 30 7.85 -1.11 0.20
N ILE A 31 6.88 -0.75 1.05
CA ILE A 31 7.12 -0.48 2.48
C ILE A 31 7.63 -1.71 3.22
N GLY A 32 7.07 -2.90 2.95
CA GLY A 32 7.44 -4.09 3.73
C GLY A 32 7.26 -5.42 3.01
N ILE A 33 6.16 -5.60 2.27
CA ILE A 33 5.79 -6.89 1.66
C ILE A 33 6.90 -7.38 0.71
N CYS A 34 7.33 -6.54 -0.23
CA CYS A 34 8.37 -6.87 -1.20
C CYS A 34 9.72 -7.11 -0.54
N SER A 35 10.03 -6.39 0.55
CA SER A 35 11.29 -6.57 1.29
C SER A 35 11.32 -7.95 1.95
N SER A 36 10.29 -8.29 2.73
CA SER A 36 10.17 -9.59 3.39
C SER A 36 10.13 -10.76 2.39
N PHE A 37 9.38 -10.62 1.30
CA PHE A 37 9.36 -11.60 0.22
C PHE A 37 10.77 -11.81 -0.40
N LYS A 38 11.49 -10.72 -0.71
CA LYS A 38 12.84 -10.79 -1.29
C LYS A 38 13.85 -11.44 -0.35
N VAL A 39 13.76 -11.20 0.96
CA VAL A 39 14.60 -11.88 1.95
C VAL A 39 14.41 -13.39 1.84
N LYS A 40 13.14 -13.85 1.86
CA LYS A 40 12.87 -15.30 1.81
C LYS A 40 13.28 -15.94 0.48
N LEU A 41 13.01 -15.25 -0.63
CA LEU A 41 13.44 -15.72 -1.95
C LEU A 41 14.97 -15.79 -2.06
N SER A 42 15.69 -14.85 -1.44
CA SER A 42 17.16 -14.85 -1.41
C SER A 42 17.72 -16.04 -0.65
N GLU A 43 17.07 -16.48 0.44
CA GLU A 43 17.46 -17.71 1.14
C GLU A 43 17.41 -18.92 0.21
N PHE A 44 16.31 -19.13 -0.51
CA PHE A 44 16.19 -20.25 -1.46
C PHE A 44 17.25 -20.20 -2.57
N ILE A 45 17.48 -19.01 -3.13
CA ILE A 45 18.50 -18.82 -4.17
C ILE A 45 19.89 -19.12 -3.61
N ASN A 46 20.21 -18.69 -2.39
CA ASN A 46 21.51 -18.92 -1.77
C ASN A 46 21.71 -20.40 -1.41
N THR A 47 20.69 -21.07 -0.86
CA THR A 47 20.72 -22.52 -0.62
C THR A 47 20.97 -23.28 -1.92
N TRP A 48 20.30 -22.91 -3.01
CA TRP A 48 20.54 -23.52 -4.31
C TRP A 48 21.96 -23.26 -4.81
N LYS A 49 22.46 -22.01 -4.75
CA LYS A 49 23.82 -21.66 -5.16
C LYS A 49 24.92 -22.43 -4.42
N LEU A 50 24.67 -22.81 -3.17
CA LEU A 50 25.61 -23.54 -2.31
C LEU A 50 25.42 -25.06 -2.37
N SER A 51 24.44 -25.55 -3.13
CA SER A 51 24.16 -26.97 -3.31
C SER A 51 24.91 -27.55 -4.52
N ASP A 52 25.00 -28.87 -4.56
CA ASP A 52 25.55 -29.60 -5.72
C ASP A 52 24.58 -29.64 -6.92
N ASP A 53 23.37 -29.08 -6.79
CA ASP A 53 22.36 -29.02 -7.85
C ASP A 53 22.67 -27.96 -8.91
N VAL A 54 23.64 -27.07 -8.68
CA VAL A 54 23.99 -26.02 -9.64
C VAL A 54 24.67 -26.63 -10.85
N GLN A 55 24.04 -26.49 -12.01
CA GLN A 55 24.66 -26.83 -13.27
C GLN A 55 25.50 -25.66 -13.77
N TYR A 56 26.61 -25.94 -14.45
CA TYR A 56 27.50 -24.92 -14.97
C TYR A 56 27.60 -25.01 -16.49
N THR A 57 27.58 -23.85 -17.14
CA THR A 57 27.91 -23.74 -18.56
C THR A 57 29.37 -24.14 -18.81
N ARG A 58 29.72 -24.43 -20.07
CA ARG A 58 31.12 -24.68 -20.46
C ARG A 58 32.09 -23.55 -20.04
N GLY A 59 31.59 -22.31 -19.93
CA GLY A 59 32.35 -21.14 -19.49
C GLY A 59 32.44 -20.96 -17.97
N GLY A 60 31.92 -21.89 -17.16
CA GLY A 60 31.98 -21.84 -15.70
C GLY A 60 30.93 -20.94 -15.04
N ASN A 61 29.98 -20.38 -15.80
CA ASN A 61 28.87 -19.63 -15.21
C ASN A 61 27.74 -20.58 -14.75
N PRO A 62 27.11 -20.35 -13.59
CA PRO A 62 25.90 -21.07 -13.18
C PRO A 62 24.81 -20.97 -14.23
N CYS A 63 24.23 -22.11 -14.60
CA CYS A 63 23.01 -22.19 -15.37
C CYS A 63 21.83 -21.70 -14.52
N PRO A 64 20.82 -21.05 -15.12
CA PRO A 64 19.62 -20.68 -14.39
C PRO A 64 18.90 -21.94 -13.87
N PRO A 65 18.25 -21.87 -12.69
CA PRO A 65 17.37 -22.94 -12.22
C PRO A 65 16.19 -23.14 -13.19
N SER A 66 15.55 -24.31 -13.13
CA SER A 66 14.34 -24.56 -13.93
C SER A 66 13.19 -23.64 -13.48
N VAL A 67 12.24 -23.40 -14.40
CA VAL A 67 11.06 -22.57 -14.12
C VAL A 67 10.23 -23.17 -12.98
N GLU A 68 10.09 -24.48 -12.94
CA GLU A 68 9.34 -25.21 -11.91
C GLU A 68 9.96 -25.01 -10.53
N ARG A 69 11.29 -25.01 -10.46
CA ARG A 69 12.03 -24.77 -9.22
C ARG A 69 11.89 -23.31 -8.76
N VAL A 70 11.98 -22.35 -9.67
CA VAL A 70 11.75 -20.93 -9.31
C VAL A 70 10.31 -20.72 -8.85
N ALA A 71 9.33 -21.34 -9.52
CA ALA A 71 7.93 -21.24 -9.16
C ALA A 71 7.66 -21.79 -7.75
N SER A 72 8.25 -22.93 -7.37
CA SER A 72 8.11 -23.47 -6.02
C SER A 72 8.73 -22.55 -4.96
N TRP A 73 9.88 -21.93 -5.23
CA TRP A 73 10.47 -20.94 -4.32
C TRP A 73 9.58 -19.70 -4.14
N VAL A 74 8.98 -19.20 -5.23
CA VAL A 74 8.06 -18.06 -5.17
C VAL A 74 6.83 -18.41 -4.35
N GLN A 75 6.24 -19.60 -4.55
CA GLN A 75 5.12 -20.08 -3.76
C GLN A 75 5.48 -20.15 -2.27
N SER A 76 6.56 -20.85 -1.92
CA SER A 76 6.98 -21.00 -0.52
C SER A 76 7.39 -19.67 0.12
N ALA A 77 7.91 -18.72 -0.65
CA ALA A 77 8.22 -17.39 -0.15
C ALA A 77 6.96 -16.57 0.20
N TRP A 78 5.89 -16.73 -0.58
CA TRP A 78 4.59 -16.14 -0.25
C TRP A 78 3.93 -16.81 0.95
N GLU A 79 3.96 -18.14 1.03
CA GLU A 79 3.40 -18.89 2.16
C GLU A 79 4.11 -18.58 3.48
N ALA A 80 5.42 -18.31 3.44
CA ALA A 80 6.20 -17.95 4.61
C ALA A 80 6.01 -16.48 5.04
N LEU A 81 5.34 -15.64 4.24
CA LEU A 81 5.16 -14.23 4.56
C LEU A 81 4.10 -14.07 5.67
N PRO A 82 4.45 -13.50 6.84
CA PRO A 82 3.47 -13.36 7.91
C PRO A 82 2.37 -12.34 7.57
N ASP A 83 1.12 -12.67 7.87
CA ASP A 83 -0.04 -11.76 7.73
C ASP A 83 0.17 -10.42 8.46
N SER A 84 0.93 -10.45 9.55
CA SER A 84 1.30 -9.25 10.30
C SER A 84 2.16 -8.29 9.50
N VAL A 85 3.03 -8.78 8.60
CA VAL A 85 3.82 -7.93 7.69
C VAL A 85 2.91 -7.24 6.70
N VAL A 86 1.96 -7.97 6.10
CA VAL A 86 0.98 -7.42 5.16
C VAL A 86 0.15 -6.34 5.85
N SER A 87 -0.43 -6.67 7.01
CA SER A 87 -1.30 -5.77 7.78
C SER A 87 -0.56 -4.50 8.21
N LYS A 88 0.65 -4.63 8.76
CA LYS A 88 1.48 -3.48 9.15
C LYS A 88 1.91 -2.64 7.95
N SER A 89 2.22 -3.27 6.82
CA SER A 89 2.61 -2.54 5.60
C SER A 89 1.44 -1.74 5.02
N VAL A 90 0.23 -2.31 5.05
CA VAL A 90 -1.00 -1.61 4.64
C VAL A 90 -1.30 -0.46 5.60
N ALA A 91 -1.25 -0.70 6.91
CA ALA A 91 -1.46 0.34 7.91
C ALA A 91 -0.49 1.52 7.73
N ALA A 92 0.80 1.23 7.53
CA ALA A 92 1.84 2.22 7.29
C ALA A 92 1.69 2.97 5.95
N ALA A 93 0.98 2.40 4.97
CA ALA A 93 0.72 3.01 3.67
C ALA A 93 -0.41 4.06 3.69
N GLY A 94 -0.93 4.43 4.87
CA GLY A 94 -2.00 5.43 4.99
C GLY A 94 -3.36 4.88 5.41
N PHE A 95 -3.41 3.64 5.90
CA PHE A 95 -4.68 2.97 6.28
C PHE A 95 -4.79 2.70 7.80
N SER A 96 -3.79 3.11 8.58
CA SER A 96 -3.90 3.16 10.05
C SER A 96 -4.81 4.31 10.47
N SER A 97 -5.58 4.13 11.54
CA SER A 97 -6.33 5.22 12.18
C SER A 97 -5.43 6.25 12.87
N ASP A 98 -4.23 5.82 13.28
CA ASP A 98 -3.17 6.70 13.77
C ASP A 98 -2.27 7.10 12.60
N GLU A 99 -2.41 8.34 12.14
CA GLU A 99 -1.64 8.94 11.05
C GLU A 99 -0.14 9.05 11.35
N THR A 100 0.25 9.06 12.63
CA THR A 100 1.66 9.09 13.02
C THR A 100 2.36 7.77 12.70
N GLN A 101 1.61 6.68 12.48
CA GLN A 101 2.13 5.39 12.04
C GLN A 101 2.39 5.34 10.53
N TRP A 102 1.91 6.33 9.76
CA TRP A 102 2.09 6.32 8.32
C TRP A 102 3.55 6.61 7.96
N HIS A 103 4.06 5.91 6.96
CA HIS A 103 5.48 5.99 6.60
C HIS A 103 5.85 7.39 6.10
N ILE A 104 4.98 8.01 5.31
CA ILE A 104 5.17 9.39 4.83
C ILE A 104 5.16 10.42 5.98
N ALA A 105 4.33 10.21 7.01
CA ALA A 105 4.24 11.11 8.15
C ALA A 105 5.52 11.09 9.00
N ARG A 106 6.34 10.04 8.91
CA ARG A 106 7.61 9.89 9.64
C ARG A 106 8.83 10.26 8.80
N HIS A 107 8.63 10.67 7.55
CA HIS A 107 9.72 11.04 6.65
C HIS A 107 10.41 12.32 7.16
N ASP A 108 11.74 12.34 7.13
CA ASP A 108 12.57 13.48 7.55
C ASP A 108 12.35 14.75 6.72
N VAL A 109 12.26 14.62 5.38
CA VAL A 109 11.99 15.74 4.46
C VAL A 109 10.50 16.08 4.37
N TYR A 110 9.65 15.10 4.10
CA TYR A 110 8.23 15.36 3.77
C TYR A 110 7.28 15.32 4.97
N GLY A 111 7.68 14.67 6.07
CA GLY A 111 6.76 14.29 7.13
C GLY A 111 6.17 15.48 7.88
N GLU A 112 6.96 16.53 8.15
CA GLU A 112 6.45 17.73 8.82
C GLU A 112 5.39 18.44 7.98
N LEU A 113 5.71 18.75 6.72
CA LEU A 113 4.78 19.40 5.81
C LEU A 113 3.54 18.54 5.57
N PHE A 114 3.71 17.23 5.44
CA PHE A 114 2.60 16.28 5.31
C PHE A 114 1.64 16.37 6.50
N ARG A 115 2.15 16.29 7.74
CA ARG A 115 1.32 16.34 8.95
C ARG A 115 0.55 17.65 9.07
N VAL A 116 1.19 18.78 8.78
CA VAL A 116 0.53 20.10 8.77
C VAL A 116 -0.61 20.13 7.77
N LYS A 117 -0.34 19.77 6.50
CA LYS A 117 -1.34 19.78 5.44
C LYS A 117 -2.47 18.76 5.66
N TRP A 118 -2.16 17.64 6.28
CA TRP A 118 -3.15 16.63 6.63
C TRP A 118 -4.10 17.14 7.73
N ALA A 119 -3.55 17.75 8.80
CA ALA A 119 -4.35 18.33 9.86
C ALA A 119 -5.23 19.50 9.39
N ASP A 120 -4.71 20.36 8.49
CA ASP A 120 -5.49 21.43 7.87
C ASP A 120 -6.68 20.86 7.09
N ARG A 121 -6.45 19.83 6.27
CA ARG A 121 -7.49 19.14 5.50
C ARG A 121 -8.58 18.54 6.39
N GLU A 122 -8.20 17.87 7.47
CA GLU A 122 -9.20 17.26 8.38
C GLU A 122 -10.01 18.35 9.10
N ARG A 123 -9.40 19.49 9.44
CA ARG A 123 -10.12 20.63 9.99
C ARG A 123 -11.14 21.21 9.00
N GLU A 124 -10.73 21.43 7.75
CA GLU A 124 -11.63 21.89 6.68
C GLU A 124 -12.79 20.91 6.47
N ARG A 125 -12.50 19.61 6.52
CA ARG A 125 -13.53 18.55 6.39
C ARG A 125 -14.57 18.62 7.50
N VAL A 126 -14.12 18.85 8.73
CA VAL A 126 -15.01 18.98 9.89
C VAL A 126 -15.83 20.26 9.80
N ASP A 127 -15.23 21.37 9.35
CA ASP A 127 -15.92 22.64 9.15
C ASP A 127 -17.03 22.52 8.09
N ASP A 128 -16.74 21.93 6.93
CA ASP A 128 -17.74 21.68 5.88
C ASP A 128 -18.92 20.84 6.39
N THR A 129 -18.64 19.76 7.13
CA THR A 129 -19.70 18.93 7.72
C THR A 129 -20.50 19.65 8.80
N ALA A 130 -19.85 20.52 9.58
CA ALA A 130 -20.51 21.32 10.61
C ALA A 130 -21.41 22.40 9.99
N VAL A 131 -20.98 23.01 8.88
CA VAL A 131 -21.77 23.96 8.10
C VAL A 131 -22.96 23.26 7.44
N GLU A 132 -22.77 22.09 6.81
CA GLU A 132 -23.88 21.30 6.25
C GLU A 132 -24.89 20.89 7.33
N GLN A 133 -24.41 20.43 8.49
CA GLN A 133 -25.29 20.06 9.60
C GLN A 133 -26.03 21.28 10.16
N SER A 134 -25.34 22.41 10.35
CA SER A 134 -25.97 23.66 10.80
C SER A 134 -27.01 24.17 9.81
N PHE A 135 -26.81 23.97 8.51
CA PHE A 135 -27.78 24.34 7.48
C PHE A 135 -29.01 23.43 7.49
N LEU A 136 -28.83 22.13 7.68
CA LEU A 136 -29.93 21.17 7.83
C LEU A 136 -30.75 21.45 9.10
N ASP A 137 -30.08 21.73 10.22
CA ASP A 137 -30.74 22.07 11.49
C ASP A 137 -31.56 23.37 11.36
N ALA A 138 -31.05 24.37 10.64
CA ALA A 138 -31.76 25.63 10.37
C ALA A 138 -32.96 25.46 9.42
N LEU A 139 -32.94 24.48 8.52
CA LEU A 139 -34.07 24.15 7.64
C LEU A 139 -35.19 23.42 8.40
N ASP A 140 -34.84 22.53 9.34
CA ASP A 140 -35.82 21.86 10.20
C ASP A 140 -36.54 22.87 11.12
N GLU A 141 -35.88 23.93 11.55
CA GLU A 141 -36.49 25.01 12.35
C GLU A 141 -37.52 25.85 11.53
N PHE A 142 -37.40 25.90 10.19
CA PHE A 142 -38.31 26.65 9.32
C PHE A 142 -39.54 25.85 8.86
N THR A 143 -39.64 24.56 9.19
CA THR A 143 -40.71 23.66 8.69
C THR A 143 -41.94 23.55 9.63
N ILE A 144 -42.15 24.52 10.54
CA ILE A 144 -43.37 24.59 11.36
C ILE A 144 -44.14 25.88 11.06
N ALA A 145 -44.96 25.86 10.02
CA ALA A 145 -46.24 26.57 9.94
C ALA A 145 -46.98 26.19 8.65
N GLU A 146 -47.54 24.97 8.55
CA GLU A 146 -48.73 24.77 7.72
C GLU A 146 -49.98 24.86 8.61
N ALA A 147 -50.90 25.67 8.12
CA ALA A 147 -52.04 26.24 8.81
C ALA A 147 -53.07 25.20 9.26
N ALA A 148 -53.61 25.41 10.47
CA ALA A 148 -54.88 24.83 10.92
C ALA A 148 -56.06 25.58 10.31
#